data_AF-A0A7S1RG43-F1
#
_entry.id   AF-A0A7S1RG43-F1
#
_cell.length_a   1.000
_cell.length_b   1.000
_cell.length_c   1.000
_cell.angle_alpha   90.00
_cell.angle_beta   90.00
_cell.angle_gamma   90.00
#
_symmetry.space_group_name_H-M   'P 1'
#
loop_
_entity.id
_entity.type
_entity.pdbx_description
1 polymer ?
#
loop_
_entity_poly.entity_id
_entity_poly.type
_entity_poly.pdbx_seq_one_letter_code
_entity_poly.pdbx_strand_id
1 'polypeptide(L)'
;KLVVSDLYHRFRRSCTPLSQALPSMSPLFALKVLLELFGFRLPSGQDNEVVASRGDDLDDDLLSLPSRPPLPLAKVPRESLVQRALLQAPAEVRPTLKHAIDIAMTARGPCSLAIAPKASYGRALATRQGARLQTSDTSAKWTNGYMTMRVQDTFVQEKSCVDALHELSERTPDRRWPRGHEAEGLNKDGFSALLGTDGRCLKASVAVMGLQGAPLAWESVSCLHLDALDLMWALSQHGPAAFVLRCAGGVVHVLLRGEDGIVALGTPEPWRGNCA
;
A
#
# COMPACT_ATOMS: atom_id res chain seq x y z
N LYS A 1 -13.02 14.05 -14.17
CA LYS A 1 -12.32 15.36 -14.19
C LYS A 1 -11.17 15.34 -13.20
N LEU A 2 -9.93 15.24 -13.66
CA LEU A 2 -8.75 15.49 -12.83
C LEU A 2 -8.06 16.71 -13.45
N VAL A 3 -8.33 17.87 -12.88
CA VAL A 3 -7.69 19.13 -13.32
C VAL A 3 -6.19 18.98 -13.06
N VAL A 4 -5.33 19.51 -13.92
CA VAL A 4 -3.86 19.50 -13.74
C VAL A 4 -3.48 20.02 -12.35
N SER A 5 -4.25 20.97 -11.80
CA SER A 5 -4.12 21.44 -10.41
C SER A 5 -4.39 20.35 -9.37
N ASP A 6 -5.37 19.47 -9.59
CA ASP A 6 -5.73 18.37 -8.70
C ASP A 6 -4.66 17.27 -8.69
N LEU A 7 -4.08 16.96 -9.86
CA LEU A 7 -2.94 16.05 -9.99
C LEU A 7 -1.68 16.62 -9.30
N TYR A 8 -1.43 17.92 -9.47
CA TYR A 8 -0.37 18.66 -8.76
C TYR A 8 -0.58 18.69 -7.24
N HIS A 9 -1.81 18.92 -6.76
CA HIS A 9 -2.12 18.95 -5.33
C HIS A 9 -2.05 17.55 -4.70
N ARG A 10 -2.49 16.50 -5.39
CA ARG A 10 -2.33 15.11 -4.95
C ARG A 10 -0.86 14.73 -4.89
N PHE A 11 -0.08 15.08 -5.92
CA PHE A 11 1.37 14.86 -5.93
C PHE A 11 2.07 15.58 -4.76
N ARG A 12 1.73 16.86 -4.53
CA ARG A 12 2.28 17.67 -3.42
C ARG A 12 1.94 17.09 -2.04
N ARG A 13 0.78 16.46 -1.87
CA ARG A 13 0.36 15.80 -0.62
C ARG A 13 1.03 14.46 -0.37
N SER A 14 1.41 13.74 -1.44
CA SER A 14 1.96 12.39 -1.36
C SER A 14 3.49 12.33 -1.33
N CYS A 15 4.19 13.38 -1.79
CA CYS A 15 5.65 13.44 -1.86
C CYS A 15 6.20 14.64 -1.06
N THR A 16 6.27 14.49 0.27
CA THR A 16 6.75 15.52 1.21
C THR A 16 8.12 16.12 0.86
N PRO A 17 9.15 15.34 0.45
CA PRO A 17 10.47 15.89 0.13
C PRO A 17 10.48 16.80 -1.11
N LEU A 18 9.70 16.48 -2.14
CA LEU A 18 9.63 17.27 -3.39
C LEU A 18 8.85 18.58 -3.20
N SER A 19 7.84 18.57 -2.33
CA SER A 19 7.05 19.78 -2.03
C SER A 19 7.86 20.92 -1.39
N GLN A 20 8.98 20.61 -0.74
CA GLN A 20 9.88 21.58 -0.11
C GLN A 20 10.94 22.14 -1.09
N ALA A 21 11.22 21.43 -2.18
CA ALA A 21 12.20 21.83 -3.20
C ALA A 21 11.60 22.68 -4.34
N LEU A 22 10.28 22.85 -4.40
CA LEU A 22 9.57 23.48 -5.52
C LEU A 22 8.85 24.82 -5.22
N PRO A 23 9.30 25.73 -4.34
CA PRO A 23 8.55 26.96 -4.07
C PRO A 23 8.60 28.00 -5.22
N SER A 24 9.47 27.84 -6.22
CA SER A 24 9.71 28.84 -7.29
C SER A 24 9.44 28.36 -8.72
N MET A 25 9.00 27.12 -8.93
CA MET A 25 8.72 26.60 -10.27
C MET A 25 7.30 26.92 -10.74
N SER A 26 7.16 27.31 -12.00
CA SER A 26 5.84 27.44 -12.61
C SER A 26 5.16 26.06 -12.67
N PRO A 27 3.82 25.97 -12.54
CA PRO A 27 3.09 24.70 -12.58
C PRO A 27 3.36 23.88 -13.85
N LEU A 28 3.57 24.57 -14.98
CA LEU A 28 3.92 23.95 -16.26
C LEU A 28 5.30 23.28 -16.23
N PHE A 29 6.29 23.92 -15.59
CA PHE A 29 7.61 23.34 -15.45
C PHE A 29 7.60 22.14 -14.50
N ALA A 30 6.88 22.23 -13.38
CA ALA A 30 6.70 21.11 -12.47
C ALA A 30 6.04 19.91 -13.16
N LEU A 31 4.99 20.14 -13.97
CA LEU A 31 4.34 19.09 -14.75
C LEU A 31 5.29 18.46 -15.79
N LYS A 32 6.09 19.27 -16.49
CA LYS A 32 7.10 18.78 -17.43
C LYS A 32 8.11 17.86 -16.75
N VAL A 33 8.67 18.29 -15.61
CA VAL A 33 9.60 17.48 -14.81
C VAL A 33 8.95 16.17 -14.36
N LEU A 34 7.68 16.20 -13.97
CA LEU A 34 6.95 15.00 -13.59
C LEU A 34 6.77 14.04 -14.76
N LEU A 35 6.34 14.52 -15.93
CA LEU A 35 6.17 13.70 -17.13
C LEU A 35 7.51 13.04 -17.53
N GLU A 36 8.61 13.78 -17.49
CA GLU A 36 9.95 13.24 -17.77
C GLU A 36 10.39 12.19 -16.72
N LEU A 37 10.13 12.42 -15.42
CA LEU A 37 10.41 11.45 -14.36
C LEU A 37 9.63 10.14 -14.50
N PHE A 38 8.42 10.21 -15.07
CA PHE A 38 7.59 9.04 -15.38
C PHE A 38 7.85 8.44 -16.77
N GLY A 39 8.89 8.90 -17.47
CA GLY A 39 9.33 8.32 -18.75
C GLY A 39 8.55 8.81 -19.98
N PHE A 40 7.71 9.82 -19.84
CA PHE A 40 7.05 10.47 -20.97
C PHE A 40 8.01 11.48 -21.60
N ARG A 41 8.51 11.18 -22.82
CA ARG A 41 9.29 12.14 -23.60
C ARG A 41 8.36 13.08 -24.35
N LEU A 42 8.40 14.37 -24.02
CA LEU A 42 7.84 15.40 -24.88
C LEU A 42 8.74 15.53 -26.13
N PRO A 43 8.17 15.66 -27.35
CA PRO A 43 8.95 15.79 -28.56
C PRO A 43 9.83 17.04 -28.50
N SER A 44 11.15 16.84 -28.59
CA SER A 44 12.16 17.90 -28.61
C SER A 44 12.26 18.46 -30.02
N GLY A 45 11.89 19.72 -30.26
CA GLY A 45 12.19 20.39 -31.53
C GLY A 45 11.15 21.35 -32.10
N GLN A 46 10.03 21.59 -31.41
CA GLN A 46 9.20 22.75 -31.71
C GLN A 46 9.40 23.76 -30.60
N ASP A 47 9.72 25.00 -30.97
CA ASP A 47 9.44 26.17 -30.15
C ASP A 47 7.93 26.16 -29.91
N ASN A 48 7.52 25.44 -28.87
CA ASN A 48 6.17 25.47 -28.35
C ASN A 48 6.04 26.85 -27.71
N GLU A 49 5.79 27.86 -28.55
CA GLU A 49 4.95 28.97 -28.15
C GLU A 49 3.71 28.28 -27.55
N VAL A 50 3.68 28.18 -26.22
CA VAL A 50 2.47 27.83 -25.50
C VAL A 50 1.59 29.04 -25.71
N VAL A 51 0.92 29.08 -26.87
CA VAL A 51 -0.18 29.98 -27.13
C VAL A 51 -1.13 29.68 -25.99
N ALA A 52 -1.20 30.61 -25.05
CA ALA A 52 -2.27 30.64 -24.07
C ALA A 52 -3.54 30.91 -24.88
N SER A 53 -4.04 29.89 -25.56
CA SER A 53 -5.32 29.94 -26.22
C SER A 53 -6.32 30.18 -25.09
N ARG A 54 -6.88 31.39 -25.06
CA ARG A 54 -8.21 31.63 -24.49
C ARG A 54 -9.20 30.81 -25.32
N GLY A 55 -9.15 29.51 -25.12
CA GLY A 55 -10.03 28.54 -25.74
C GLY A 55 -10.99 28.10 -24.66
N ASP A 56 -12.14 28.76 -24.58
CA ASP A 56 -13.27 28.37 -23.74
C ASP A 56 -13.91 27.03 -24.18
N ASP A 57 -13.37 26.38 -25.23
CA ASP A 57 -13.89 25.15 -25.83
C ASP A 57 -12.78 24.11 -26.11
N LEU A 58 -11.82 23.92 -25.18
CA LEU A 58 -10.98 22.71 -25.24
C LEU A 58 -11.83 21.52 -24.84
N ASP A 59 -12.14 20.66 -25.81
CA ASP A 59 -12.84 19.37 -25.67
C ASP A 59 -12.36 18.63 -24.40
N ASP A 60 -13.17 18.74 -23.35
CA ASP A 60 -12.96 18.17 -22.00
C ASP A 60 -12.91 16.62 -22.05
N ASP A 61 -13.19 16.03 -23.22
CA ASP A 61 -13.23 14.59 -23.49
C ASP A 61 -11.84 13.97 -23.76
N LEU A 62 -10.86 14.73 -24.26
CA LEU A 62 -9.53 14.19 -24.63
C LEU A 62 -8.67 13.73 -23.43
N LEU A 63 -9.08 14.04 -22.20
CA LEU A 63 -8.37 13.68 -20.97
C LEU A 63 -9.20 12.82 -20.01
N SER A 64 -10.35 12.30 -20.45
CA SER A 64 -11.13 11.38 -19.65
C SER A 64 -10.48 9.99 -19.65
N LEU A 65 -9.67 9.71 -18.62
CA LEU A 65 -9.23 8.33 -18.39
C LEU A 65 -10.47 7.44 -18.19
N PRO A 66 -10.52 6.24 -18.79
CA PRO A 66 -11.63 5.32 -18.59
C PRO A 66 -11.83 5.10 -17.09
N SER A 67 -13.07 5.23 -16.63
CA SER A 67 -13.40 5.02 -15.23
C SER A 67 -13.13 3.56 -14.87
N ARG A 68 -12.33 3.33 -13.83
CA ARG A 68 -12.11 1.97 -13.31
C ARG A 68 -13.39 1.55 -12.56
N PRO A 69 -13.84 0.29 -12.71
CA PRO A 69 -14.96 -0.21 -11.91
C PRO A 69 -14.63 -0.15 -10.41
N PRO A 70 -15.62 0.13 -9.55
CA PRO A 70 -15.42 0.18 -8.11
C PRO A 70 -15.07 -1.21 -7.56
N LEU A 71 -14.19 -1.25 -6.55
CA LEU A 71 -13.89 -2.47 -5.80
C LEU A 71 -15.13 -2.92 -5.02
N PRO A 72 -15.62 -4.17 -5.20
CA PRO A 72 -16.71 -4.69 -4.39
C PRO A 72 -16.32 -4.70 -2.91
N LEU A 73 -17.05 -3.94 -2.09
CA LEU A 73 -16.80 -3.81 -0.65
C LEU A 73 -18.04 -4.25 0.14
N ALA A 74 -17.91 -5.34 0.89
CA ALA A 74 -18.93 -5.80 1.82
C ALA A 74 -18.61 -5.34 3.24
N LYS A 75 -19.56 -4.67 3.89
CA LYS A 75 -19.47 -4.34 5.32
C LYS A 75 -19.85 -5.57 6.15
N VAL A 76 -18.99 -5.96 7.07
CA VAL A 76 -19.13 -7.18 7.89
C VAL A 76 -18.92 -6.81 9.36
N PRO A 77 -19.82 -7.20 10.28
CA PRO A 77 -19.60 -7.01 11.71
C PRO A 77 -18.26 -7.60 12.16
N ARG A 78 -17.59 -6.98 13.13
CA ARG A 78 -16.23 -7.33 13.54
C ARG A 78 -16.11 -8.80 13.95
N GLU A 79 -17.06 -9.26 14.77
CA GLU A 79 -17.20 -10.62 15.26
C GLU A 79 -17.42 -11.65 14.13
N SER A 80 -17.96 -11.20 13.00
CA SER A 80 -18.21 -12.04 11.83
C SER A 80 -17.10 -11.97 10.78
N LEU A 81 -16.17 -11.00 10.88
CA LEU A 81 -15.16 -10.75 9.86
C LEU A 81 -14.25 -11.96 9.65
N VAL A 82 -13.74 -12.55 10.75
CA VAL A 82 -12.86 -13.72 10.70
C VAL A 82 -13.56 -14.88 10.00
N GLN A 83 -14.77 -15.25 10.45
CA GLN A 83 -15.52 -16.35 9.88
C GLN A 83 -15.80 -16.14 8.38
N ARG A 84 -16.25 -14.94 8.00
CA ARG A 84 -16.59 -14.62 6.61
C ARG A 84 -15.36 -14.59 5.71
N ALA A 85 -14.26 -14.03 6.19
CA ALA A 85 -12.99 -14.03 5.46
C ALA A 85 -12.47 -15.46 5.25
N LEU A 86 -12.49 -16.30 6.28
CA LEU A 86 -12.03 -17.68 6.17
C LEU A 86 -12.91 -18.54 5.25
N LEU A 87 -14.23 -18.28 5.22
CA LEU A 87 -15.14 -18.99 4.32
C LEU A 87 -14.83 -18.68 2.84
N GLN A 88 -14.48 -17.44 2.53
CA GLN A 88 -14.21 -16.98 1.17
C GLN A 88 -12.75 -17.18 0.73
N ALA A 89 -11.82 -17.33 1.66
CA ALA A 89 -10.40 -17.45 1.35
C ALA A 89 -10.04 -18.86 0.81
N PRO A 90 -9.03 -18.96 -0.07
CA PRO A 90 -8.41 -20.23 -0.46
C PRO A 90 -7.92 -21.01 0.78
N ALA A 91 -8.03 -22.34 0.75
CA ALA A 91 -7.73 -23.18 1.92
C ALA A 91 -6.29 -22.98 2.44
N GLU A 92 -5.35 -22.75 1.53
CA GLU A 92 -3.91 -22.61 1.79
C GLU A 92 -3.57 -21.36 2.60
N VAL A 93 -4.36 -20.28 2.50
CA VAL A 93 -4.09 -19.03 3.22
C VAL A 93 -4.85 -18.93 4.54
N ARG A 94 -5.87 -19.76 4.76
CA ARG A 94 -6.79 -19.65 5.92
C ARG A 94 -6.08 -19.64 7.28
N PRO A 95 -5.14 -20.55 7.59
CA PRO A 95 -4.49 -20.56 8.91
C PRO A 95 -3.77 -19.24 9.18
N THR A 96 -2.96 -18.78 8.22
CA THR A 96 -2.22 -17.51 8.30
C THR A 96 -3.15 -16.30 8.32
N LEU A 97 -4.21 -16.33 7.53
CA LEU A 97 -5.19 -15.25 7.45
C LEU A 97 -5.88 -15.01 8.79
N LYS A 98 -6.25 -16.07 9.52
CA LYS A 98 -6.83 -15.95 10.86
C LYS A 98 -5.89 -15.16 11.78
N HIS A 99 -4.63 -15.56 11.87
CA HIS A 99 -3.64 -14.88 12.72
C HIS A 99 -3.36 -13.44 12.28
N ALA A 100 -3.30 -13.19 10.97
CA ALA A 100 -3.13 -11.84 10.44
C ALA A 100 -4.31 -10.93 10.80
N ILE A 101 -5.55 -11.44 10.77
CA ILE A 101 -6.73 -10.69 11.24
C ILE A 101 -6.64 -10.44 12.75
N ASP A 102 -6.26 -11.44 13.55
CA ASP A 102 -6.12 -11.29 15.00
C ASP A 102 -5.08 -10.20 15.36
N ILE A 103 -3.94 -10.16 14.65
CA ILE A 103 -2.91 -9.10 14.79
C ILE A 103 -3.49 -7.75 14.38
N ALA A 104 -4.09 -7.64 13.20
CA ALA A 104 -4.65 -6.36 12.74
C ALA A 104 -5.72 -5.84 13.71
N MET A 105 -6.54 -6.71 14.30
CA MET A 105 -7.57 -6.36 15.28
C MET A 105 -7.00 -5.81 16.60
N THR A 106 -5.76 -6.16 16.95
CA THR A 106 -5.09 -5.80 18.21
C THR A 106 -3.93 -4.82 18.04
N ALA A 107 -3.52 -4.52 16.80
CA ALA A 107 -2.50 -3.53 16.49
C ALA A 107 -2.82 -2.13 17.02
N ARG A 108 -1.78 -1.38 17.39
CA ARG A 108 -1.92 -0.04 18.02
C ARG A 108 -2.09 1.08 16.99
N GLY A 109 -1.79 0.82 15.73
CA GLY A 109 -1.97 1.77 14.64
C GLY A 109 -2.24 1.09 13.30
N PRO A 110 -2.06 1.82 12.18
CA PRO A 110 -2.23 1.25 10.86
C PRO A 110 -1.25 0.11 10.62
N CYS A 111 -1.72 -0.95 9.99
CA CYS A 111 -0.86 -2.05 9.57
C CYS A 111 -1.37 -2.68 8.29
N SER A 112 -0.49 -3.36 7.57
CA SER A 112 -0.89 -4.21 6.45
C SER A 112 -0.06 -5.50 6.40
N LEU A 113 -0.75 -6.60 6.17
CA LEU A 113 -0.21 -7.95 6.19
C LEU A 113 -0.60 -8.59 4.87
N ALA A 114 0.38 -8.88 4.02
CA ALA A 114 0.18 -9.57 2.75
C ALA A 114 0.44 -11.06 2.95
N ILE A 115 -0.39 -11.94 2.41
CA ILE A 115 -0.24 -13.40 2.52
C ILE A 115 -0.25 -13.98 1.11
N ALA A 116 0.82 -14.68 0.74
CA ALA A 116 0.91 -15.42 -0.52
C ALA A 116 2.04 -16.47 -0.48
N PRO A 117 2.08 -17.43 -1.42
CA PRO A 117 3.24 -18.30 -1.55
C PRO A 117 4.51 -17.49 -1.78
N LYS A 118 5.64 -17.88 -1.16
CA LYS A 118 6.93 -17.18 -1.30
C LYS A 118 7.33 -16.96 -2.77
N ALA A 119 7.09 -17.96 -3.62
CA ALA A 119 7.38 -17.88 -5.05
C ALA A 119 6.50 -16.86 -5.80
N SER A 120 5.28 -16.57 -5.31
CA SER A 120 4.38 -15.62 -5.95
C SER A 120 4.86 -14.18 -5.82
N TYR A 121 5.51 -13.82 -4.72
CA TYR A 121 6.15 -12.50 -4.59
C TYR A 121 7.24 -12.30 -5.65
N GLY A 122 8.13 -13.28 -5.83
CA GLY A 122 9.18 -13.21 -6.85
C GLY A 122 8.62 -13.10 -8.27
N ARG A 123 7.60 -13.91 -8.60
CA ARG A 123 6.94 -13.90 -9.92
C ARG A 123 6.20 -12.59 -10.19
N ALA A 124 5.46 -12.07 -9.21
CA ALA A 124 4.72 -10.82 -9.35
C ALA A 124 5.64 -9.62 -9.65
N LEU A 125 6.86 -9.62 -9.10
CA LEU A 125 7.86 -8.59 -9.41
C LEU A 125 8.55 -8.83 -10.75
N ALA A 126 8.84 -10.09 -11.09
CA ALA A 126 9.53 -10.44 -12.33
C ALA A 126 8.72 -10.10 -13.60
N THR A 127 7.39 -10.12 -13.54
CA THR A 127 6.52 -9.79 -14.67
C THR A 127 6.41 -8.29 -14.95
N ARG A 128 6.96 -7.43 -14.07
CA ARG A 128 6.78 -5.99 -14.13
C ARG A 128 8.12 -5.26 -14.04
N GLN A 129 8.54 -4.65 -15.15
CA GLN A 129 9.77 -3.86 -15.16
C GLN A 129 9.70 -2.74 -14.12
N GLY A 130 10.69 -2.69 -13.23
CA GLY A 130 10.79 -1.68 -12.17
C GLY A 130 10.01 -2.01 -10.88
N ALA A 131 9.22 -3.09 -10.85
CA ALA A 131 8.53 -3.49 -9.63
C ALA A 131 9.53 -4.03 -8.60
N ARG A 132 9.47 -3.52 -7.37
CA ARG A 132 10.35 -3.97 -6.28
C ARG A 132 9.71 -3.85 -4.90
N LEU A 133 10.12 -4.77 -4.03
CA LEU A 133 9.82 -4.78 -2.60
C LEU A 133 11.06 -4.32 -1.84
N GLN A 134 11.06 -3.08 -1.37
CA GLN A 134 12.19 -2.47 -0.68
C GLN A 134 11.90 -2.32 0.81
N THR A 135 12.82 -2.73 1.67
CA THR A 135 12.73 -2.46 3.11
C THR A 135 13.02 -0.98 3.39
N SER A 136 12.15 -0.34 4.15
CA SER A 136 12.17 1.11 4.39
C SER A 136 13.06 1.53 5.57
N ASP A 137 13.44 0.56 6.42
CA ASP A 137 14.13 0.73 7.69
C ASP A 137 15.58 0.22 7.65
N THR A 138 16.28 0.54 6.56
CA THR A 138 17.65 0.09 6.30
C THR A 138 18.69 1.07 6.83
N SER A 139 19.85 0.54 7.22
CA SER A 139 21.03 1.32 7.61
C SER A 139 22.31 0.50 7.40
N ALA A 140 23.48 1.08 7.67
CA ALA A 140 24.74 0.34 7.66
C ALA A 140 24.74 -0.85 8.65
N LYS A 141 24.04 -0.73 9.78
CA LYS A 141 23.86 -1.81 10.77
C LYS A 141 22.81 -2.83 10.32
N TRP A 142 21.74 -2.36 9.68
CA TRP A 142 20.58 -3.16 9.29
C TRP A 142 20.43 -3.19 7.77
N THR A 143 21.34 -3.89 7.10
CA THR A 143 21.42 -3.88 5.62
C THR A 143 20.18 -4.42 4.94
N ASN A 144 19.49 -5.36 5.59
CA ASN A 144 18.25 -5.97 5.11
C ASN A 144 16.99 -5.37 5.74
N GLY A 145 17.12 -4.29 6.52
CA GLY A 145 16.03 -3.68 7.27
C GLY A 145 15.91 -4.28 8.68
N TYR A 146 15.80 -3.41 9.68
CA TYR A 146 15.75 -3.79 11.09
C TYR A 146 14.60 -4.77 11.38
N MET A 147 13.37 -4.40 10.99
CA MET A 147 12.18 -5.20 11.22
C MET A 147 12.23 -6.52 10.48
N THR A 148 12.68 -6.50 9.21
CA THR A 148 12.85 -7.74 8.45
C THR A 148 13.78 -8.68 9.19
N MET A 149 14.95 -8.22 9.64
CA MET A 149 15.88 -9.06 10.41
C MET A 149 15.29 -9.57 11.72
N ARG A 150 14.40 -8.81 12.37
CA ARG A 150 13.76 -9.18 13.64
C ARG A 150 12.66 -10.25 13.49
N VAL A 151 11.88 -10.22 12.40
CA VAL A 151 10.73 -11.13 12.24
C VAL A 151 10.94 -12.20 11.16
N GLN A 152 11.99 -12.12 10.35
CA GLN A 152 12.24 -13.10 9.30
C GLN A 152 12.31 -14.52 9.85
N ASP A 153 11.66 -15.45 9.15
CA ASP A 153 11.59 -16.88 9.48
C ASP A 153 10.87 -17.23 10.80
N THR A 154 10.31 -16.24 11.51
CA THR A 154 9.38 -16.45 12.63
C THR A 154 7.98 -16.74 12.11
N PHE A 155 7.17 -17.44 12.88
CA PHE A 155 5.76 -17.65 12.55
C PHE A 155 4.89 -16.49 13.06
N VAL A 156 3.89 -16.10 12.29
CA VAL A 156 2.97 -14.99 12.59
C VAL A 156 2.23 -15.16 13.93
N GLN A 157 2.05 -16.41 14.40
CA GLN A 157 1.41 -16.73 15.67
C GLN A 157 2.36 -16.68 16.88
N GLU A 158 3.67 -16.59 16.64
CA GLU A 158 4.65 -16.50 17.73
C GLU A 158 4.58 -15.13 18.38
N LYS A 159 4.64 -15.11 19.72
CA LYS A 159 4.55 -13.88 20.51
C LYS A 159 5.58 -12.83 20.08
N SER A 160 6.82 -13.25 19.78
CA SER A 160 7.89 -12.37 19.31
C SER A 160 7.53 -11.66 17.99
N CYS A 161 6.91 -12.36 17.05
CA CYS A 161 6.45 -11.80 15.78
C CYS A 161 5.31 -10.81 16.01
N VAL A 162 4.31 -11.20 16.81
CA VAL A 162 3.15 -10.36 17.15
C VAL A 162 3.60 -9.06 17.83
N ASP A 163 4.46 -9.15 18.85
CA ASP A 163 4.97 -7.99 19.58
C ASP A 163 5.72 -7.04 18.64
N ALA A 164 6.58 -7.57 17.77
CA ALA A 164 7.35 -6.77 16.81
C ALA A 164 6.43 -6.06 15.80
N LEU A 165 5.39 -6.73 15.30
CA LEU A 165 4.42 -6.12 14.38
C LEU A 165 3.54 -5.07 15.07
N HIS A 166 3.17 -5.28 16.34
CA HIS A 166 2.49 -4.28 17.14
C HIS A 166 3.35 -3.04 17.33
N GLU A 167 4.63 -3.22 17.66
CA GLU A 167 5.59 -2.14 17.84
C GLU A 167 5.79 -1.35 16.54
N LEU A 168 5.91 -2.04 15.39
CA LEU A 168 5.97 -1.40 14.08
C LEU A 168 4.70 -0.60 13.76
N SER A 169 3.52 -1.13 14.09
CA SER A 169 2.23 -0.45 13.87
C SER A 169 2.04 0.80 14.72
N GLU A 170 2.79 0.94 15.81
CA GLU A 170 2.64 2.06 16.73
C GLU A 170 3.03 3.38 16.06
N ARG A 171 2.10 4.33 16.04
CA ARG A 171 2.26 5.60 15.34
C ARG A 171 3.20 6.51 16.09
N THR A 172 4.26 6.95 15.42
CA THR A 172 5.10 8.06 15.87
C THR A 172 4.79 9.34 15.06
N PRO A 173 5.07 10.55 15.59
CA PRO A 173 4.75 11.80 14.90
C PRO A 173 5.40 11.93 13.52
N ASP A 174 6.62 11.45 13.37
CA ASP A 174 7.44 11.53 12.15
C ASP A 174 7.55 10.19 11.40
N ARG A 175 6.84 9.16 11.87
CA ARG A 175 6.89 7.79 11.35
C ARG A 175 8.29 7.17 11.39
N ARG A 176 9.12 7.58 12.35
CA ARG A 176 10.42 6.97 12.62
C ARG A 176 10.42 6.24 13.95
N TRP A 177 11.41 5.38 14.15
CA TRP A 177 11.67 4.79 15.46
C TRP A 177 12.11 5.87 16.46
N PRO A 178 11.58 5.84 17.70
CA PRO A 178 11.83 6.89 18.68
C PRO A 178 13.27 6.88 19.18
N ARG A 179 13.67 7.99 19.82
CA ARG A 179 14.98 8.13 20.46
C ARG A 179 15.19 7.07 21.55
N GLY A 180 16.38 6.47 21.58
CA GLY A 180 16.74 5.40 22.52
C GLY A 180 16.31 4.00 22.09
N HIS A 181 15.55 3.87 21.00
CA HIS A 181 15.25 2.57 20.41
C HIS A 181 16.44 2.07 19.57
N GLU A 182 16.65 0.74 19.46
CA GLU A 182 17.81 0.17 18.75
C GLU A 182 17.86 0.45 17.24
N ALA A 183 16.72 0.86 16.69
CA ALA A 183 16.53 1.29 15.30
C ALA A 183 16.21 2.80 15.19
N GLU A 184 16.57 3.60 16.20
CA GLU A 184 16.34 5.04 16.27
C GLU A 184 16.52 5.74 14.92
N GLY A 185 15.54 6.56 14.56
CA GLY A 185 15.57 7.38 13.34
C GLY A 185 15.31 6.64 12.03
N LEU A 186 15.28 5.30 12.00
CA LEU A 186 14.88 4.56 10.79
C LEU A 186 13.38 4.72 10.53
N ASN A 187 12.95 4.60 9.28
CA ASN A 187 11.53 4.75 8.93
C ASN A 187 10.70 3.57 9.46
N LYS A 188 9.41 3.80 9.73
CA LYS A 188 8.41 2.79 10.09
C LYS A 188 7.32 2.61 9.02
N ASP A 189 7.58 3.08 7.81
CA ASP A 189 6.60 3.12 6.72
C ASP A 189 6.57 1.81 5.90
N GLY A 190 5.43 1.55 5.26
CA GLY A 190 5.24 0.45 4.31
C GLY A 190 4.35 -0.67 4.85
N PHE A 191 4.41 -1.83 4.20
CA PHE A 191 3.75 -3.04 4.66
C PHE A 191 4.38 -3.53 5.95
N SER A 192 3.52 -3.83 6.92
CA SER A 192 3.96 -4.33 8.21
C SER A 192 4.59 -5.72 8.09
N ALA A 193 4.00 -6.61 7.29
CA ALA A 193 4.61 -7.90 6.97
C ALA A 193 4.19 -8.47 5.60
N LEU A 194 5.12 -9.21 5.00
CA LEU A 194 4.87 -10.17 3.92
C LEU A 194 4.96 -11.57 4.52
N LEU A 195 3.89 -12.35 4.41
CA LEU A 195 3.73 -13.65 5.04
C LEU A 195 3.63 -14.74 3.97
N GLY A 196 4.29 -15.87 4.24
CA GLY A 196 4.05 -17.12 3.53
C GLY A 196 2.66 -17.68 3.85
N THR A 197 2.15 -18.56 3.00
CA THR A 197 0.90 -19.29 3.28
C THR A 197 1.02 -20.20 4.51
N ASP A 198 2.23 -20.64 4.84
CA ASP A 198 2.60 -21.42 6.03
C ASP A 198 2.69 -20.58 7.32
N GLY A 199 2.47 -19.27 7.24
CA GLY A 199 2.50 -18.36 8.37
C GLY A 199 3.87 -17.80 8.70
N ARG A 200 4.92 -18.14 7.95
CA ARG A 200 6.25 -17.55 8.15
C ARG A 200 6.30 -16.11 7.67
N CYS A 201 6.90 -15.23 8.47
CA CYS A 201 7.18 -13.87 8.05
C CYS A 201 8.42 -13.84 7.14
N LEU A 202 8.24 -13.33 5.93
CA LEU A 202 9.28 -13.28 4.89
C LEU A 202 10.04 -11.95 4.94
N LYS A 203 9.32 -10.84 5.12
CA LYS A 203 9.85 -9.47 5.23
C LYS A 203 8.88 -8.58 6.01
N ALA A 204 9.38 -7.48 6.56
CA ALA A 204 8.60 -6.46 7.26
C ALA A 204 9.11 -5.05 6.96
N SER A 205 8.27 -4.04 7.21
CA SER A 205 8.55 -2.64 6.86
C SER A 205 8.89 -2.46 5.38
N VAL A 206 8.04 -3.01 4.50
CA VAL A 206 8.32 -3.10 3.05
C VAL A 206 7.55 -2.05 2.27
N ALA A 207 8.22 -1.18 1.53
CA ALA A 207 7.63 -0.35 0.50
C ALA A 207 7.48 -1.13 -0.81
N VAL A 208 6.30 -1.01 -1.43
CA VAL A 208 6.02 -1.54 -2.76
C VAL A 208 6.20 -0.41 -3.76
N MET A 209 7.00 -0.64 -4.81
CA MET A 209 7.23 0.36 -5.86
C MET A 209 7.09 -0.28 -7.23
N GLY A 210 6.72 0.52 -8.22
CA GLY A 210 6.75 0.13 -9.63
C GLY A 210 5.72 -0.92 -10.05
N LEU A 211 4.72 -1.20 -9.20
CA LEU A 211 3.57 -2.01 -9.62
C LEU A 211 2.68 -1.21 -10.57
N GLN A 212 2.08 -1.91 -11.53
CA GLN A 212 0.97 -1.34 -12.28
C GLN A 212 -0.26 -1.25 -11.36
N GLY A 213 -0.92 -0.10 -11.38
CA GLY A 213 -2.16 0.11 -10.65
C GLY A 213 -3.22 -0.95 -11.02
N ALA A 214 -3.90 -1.49 -10.02
CA ALA A 214 -5.00 -2.43 -10.21
C ALA A 214 -6.10 -1.82 -11.09
N PRO A 215 -6.79 -2.63 -11.92
CA PRO A 215 -7.89 -2.16 -12.77
C PRO A 215 -9.18 -1.91 -11.99
N LEU A 216 -9.08 -1.63 -10.69
CA LEU A 216 -10.20 -1.40 -9.77
C LEU A 216 -9.99 -0.06 -9.07
N ALA A 217 -11.08 0.65 -8.80
CA ALA A 217 -11.08 1.87 -8.01
C ALA A 217 -11.46 1.55 -6.56
N TRP A 218 -10.63 1.96 -5.62
CA TRP A 218 -10.99 2.02 -4.20
C TRP A 218 -10.99 3.46 -3.75
N GLU A 219 -12.19 4.03 -3.60
CA GLU A 219 -12.34 5.45 -3.30
C GLU A 219 -12.18 5.75 -1.81
N SER A 220 -11.73 6.97 -1.51
CA SER A 220 -11.66 7.50 -0.15
C SER A 220 -10.81 6.67 0.83
N VAL A 221 -9.80 5.96 0.31
CA VAL A 221 -8.85 5.18 1.12
C VAL A 221 -7.44 5.77 1.11
N SER A 222 -6.61 5.34 2.05
CA SER A 222 -5.21 5.74 2.13
C SER A 222 -4.35 5.07 1.05
N CYS A 223 -3.14 5.61 0.81
CA CYS A 223 -2.14 4.99 -0.06
C CYS A 223 -1.87 3.52 0.29
N LEU A 224 -1.88 3.17 1.58
CA LEU A 224 -1.71 1.78 2.05
C LEU A 224 -2.75 0.82 1.43
N HIS A 225 -4.00 1.26 1.25
CA HIS A 225 -5.03 0.43 0.63
C HIS A 225 -4.81 0.29 -0.88
N LEU A 226 -4.35 1.36 -1.54
CA LEU A 226 -4.03 1.33 -2.96
C LEU A 226 -2.84 0.42 -3.22
N ASP A 227 -1.77 0.54 -2.44
CA ASP A 227 -0.59 -0.33 -2.53
C ASP A 227 -0.97 -1.80 -2.30
N ALA A 228 -1.88 -2.07 -1.35
CA ALA A 228 -2.36 -3.41 -1.08
C ALA A 228 -3.24 -3.95 -2.20
N LEU A 229 -4.08 -3.11 -2.82
CA LEU A 229 -4.89 -3.50 -3.96
C LEU A 229 -4.01 -3.79 -5.19
N ASP A 230 -3.00 -2.97 -5.44
CA ASP A 230 -2.04 -3.15 -6.53
C ASP A 230 -1.22 -4.43 -6.36
N LEU A 231 -0.71 -4.67 -5.14
CA LEU A 231 0.03 -5.89 -4.83
C LEU A 231 -0.88 -7.13 -4.84
N MET A 232 -2.13 -7.02 -4.35
CA MET A 232 -3.11 -8.09 -4.42
C MET A 232 -3.43 -8.47 -5.87
N TRP A 233 -3.62 -7.48 -6.74
CA TRP A 233 -3.81 -7.71 -8.17
C TRP A 233 -2.64 -8.46 -8.78
N ALA A 234 -1.40 -8.01 -8.52
CA ALA A 234 -0.20 -8.65 -9.04
C ALA A 234 -0.04 -10.10 -8.51
N LEU A 235 -0.25 -10.34 -7.22
CA LEU A 235 -0.10 -11.66 -6.61
C LEU A 235 -1.19 -12.65 -7.05
N SER A 236 -2.42 -12.17 -7.24
CA SER A 236 -3.56 -13.03 -7.63
C SER A 236 -3.38 -13.71 -8.99
N GLN A 237 -2.45 -13.22 -9.83
CA GLN A 237 -2.11 -13.83 -11.11
C GLN A 237 -1.18 -15.05 -10.96
N HIS A 238 -0.63 -15.28 -9.76
CA HIS A 238 0.42 -16.26 -9.52
C HIS A 238 0.11 -17.23 -8.37
N GLY A 239 -1.08 -17.16 -7.77
CA GLY A 239 -1.52 -18.12 -6.75
C GLY A 239 -2.51 -17.54 -5.74
N PRO A 240 -2.86 -18.30 -4.70
CA PRO A 240 -3.73 -17.83 -3.64
C PRO A 240 -3.07 -16.66 -2.90
N ALA A 241 -3.83 -15.61 -2.65
CA ALA A 241 -3.36 -14.44 -1.93
C ALA A 241 -4.48 -13.84 -1.07
N ALA A 242 -4.10 -13.23 0.05
CA ALA A 242 -5.00 -12.47 0.89
C ALA A 242 -4.26 -11.28 1.50
N PHE A 243 -4.98 -10.20 1.80
CA PHE A 243 -4.43 -9.06 2.53
C PHE A 243 -5.29 -8.74 3.73
N VAL A 244 -4.66 -8.36 4.82
CA VAL A 244 -5.32 -7.76 5.98
C VAL A 244 -4.76 -6.37 6.19
N LEU A 245 -5.64 -5.39 6.32
CA LEU A 245 -5.30 -3.98 6.47
C LEU A 245 -6.01 -3.44 7.70
N ARG A 246 -5.31 -2.69 8.54
CA ARG A 246 -5.91 -1.81 9.54
C ARG A 246 -5.65 -0.37 9.15
N CYS A 247 -6.69 0.44 9.08
CA CYS A 247 -6.54 1.87 8.86
C CYS A 247 -6.28 2.62 10.18
N ALA A 248 -5.88 3.90 10.07
CA ALA A 248 -5.69 4.77 11.24
C ALA A 248 -6.97 4.96 12.06
N GLY A 249 -8.13 4.87 11.42
CA GLY A 249 -9.43 4.87 12.08
C GLY A 249 -9.81 3.54 12.73
N GLY A 250 -8.93 2.53 12.75
CA GLY A 250 -9.19 1.25 13.41
C GLY A 250 -10.12 0.30 12.64
N VAL A 251 -10.59 0.68 11.45
CA VAL A 251 -11.32 -0.23 10.55
C VAL A 251 -10.34 -1.26 10.01
N VAL A 252 -10.75 -2.53 10.05
CA VAL A 252 -9.99 -3.64 9.46
C VAL A 252 -10.65 -4.06 8.16
N HIS A 253 -9.85 -4.12 7.10
CA HIS A 253 -10.23 -4.65 5.79
C HIS A 253 -9.50 -5.96 5.51
N VAL A 254 -10.17 -6.86 4.81
CA VAL A 254 -9.58 -8.07 4.24
C VAL A 254 -9.79 -8.04 2.73
N LEU A 255 -8.73 -8.16 1.94
CA LEU A 255 -8.83 -8.37 0.49
C LEU A 255 -8.65 -9.85 0.18
N LEU A 256 -9.55 -10.38 -0.65
CA LEU A 256 -9.55 -11.76 -1.11
C LEU A 256 -9.74 -11.80 -2.62
N ARG A 257 -9.19 -12.84 -3.26
CA ARG A 257 -9.50 -13.16 -4.65
C ARG A 257 -10.65 -14.16 -4.65
N GLY A 258 -11.83 -13.72 -5.07
CA GLY A 258 -12.95 -14.58 -5.41
C GLY A 258 -12.92 -14.99 -6.89
N GLU A 259 -13.95 -15.73 -7.30
CA GLU A 259 -14.15 -16.18 -8.69
C GLU A 259 -14.29 -14.97 -9.63
N ASP A 260 -15.09 -13.98 -9.23
CA ASP A 260 -15.39 -12.79 -10.03
C ASP A 260 -14.32 -11.68 -9.95
N GLY A 261 -13.24 -11.88 -9.19
CA GLY A 261 -12.20 -10.87 -9.02
C GLY A 261 -11.80 -10.62 -7.57
N ILE A 262 -11.24 -9.45 -7.31
CA ILE A 262 -10.85 -9.04 -5.95
C ILE A 262 -12.07 -8.47 -5.24
N VAL A 263 -12.30 -8.91 -4.00
CA VAL A 263 -13.33 -8.39 -3.12
C VAL A 263 -12.71 -7.88 -1.82
N ALA A 264 -13.32 -6.86 -1.23
CA ALA A 264 -12.97 -6.34 0.07
C ALA A 264 -14.08 -6.66 1.09
N LEU A 265 -13.68 -7.15 2.26
CA LEU A 265 -14.52 -7.23 3.44
C LEU A 265 -14.04 -6.16 4.43
N GLY A 266 -14.92 -5.35 5.00
CA GLY A 266 -14.53 -4.29 5.93
C GLY A 266 -15.44 -4.22 7.15
N THR A 267 -14.89 -3.87 8.32
CA THR A 267 -15.74 -3.57 9.48
C THR A 267 -16.50 -2.24 9.27
N PRO A 268 -17.76 -2.13 9.72
CA PRO A 268 -18.60 -0.96 9.42
C PRO A 268 -18.12 0.34 10.11
N GLU A 269 -17.43 0.23 11.25
CA GLU A 269 -17.05 1.39 12.07
C GLU A 269 -15.64 1.27 12.69
N PRO A 270 -14.98 2.40 12.99
CA PRO A 270 -13.86 2.50 13.91
C PRO A 270 -14.16 1.80 15.24
N TRP A 271 -13.33 0.86 15.67
CA TRP A 271 -13.42 0.36 17.05
C TRP A 271 -12.97 1.43 18.03
N ARG A 272 -13.92 2.02 18.77
CA ARG A 272 -13.67 2.91 19.90
C ARG A 272 -13.45 2.14 21.21
N GLY A 273 -12.82 0.97 21.16
CA GLY A 273 -12.42 0.33 22.40
C GLY A 273 -11.43 1.22 23.13
N ASN A 274 -11.62 1.38 24.43
CA ASN A 274 -10.78 2.17 25.31
C ASN A 274 -9.32 1.71 25.18
N CYS A 275 -8.56 2.31 24.26
CA CYS A 275 -7.11 2.36 24.34
C CYS A 275 -6.80 3.34 25.47
N ALA A 276 -6.82 2.83 26.71
CA ALA A 276 -6.28 3.49 27.88
C ALA A 276 -4.74 3.55 27.79
#